data_AF-A0A0E0TFX0-F1
#
_entry.id   AF-A0A0E0TFX0-F1
#
_cell.length_a   1.000
_cell.length_b   1.000
_cell.length_c   1.000
_cell.angle_alpha   90.00
_cell.angle_beta   90.00
_cell.angle_gamma   90.00
#
_symmetry.space_group_name_H-M   'P 1'
#
loop_
_entity.id
_entity.type
_entity.pdbx_description
1 polymer ?
#
loop_
_entity_poly.entity_id
_entity_poly.type
_entity_poly.pdbx_seq_one_letter_code
_entity_poly.pdbx_strand_id
1 'polypeptide(L)'
;MNVLPKDEDLALKLKNCCQLSLHRALSAAMMDRIDEAERWVKEFERCKRDLDELIKRKKEHDQLVQLVETMKERGVDIAIIIGKGNE
;
A
#
# COMPACT_ATOMS: atom_id res chain seq x y z
N MET A 1 -7.33 0.41 -7.37
CA MET A 1 -6.82 0.74 -6.01
C MET A 1 -6.14 2.10 -6.10
N ASN A 2 -6.19 2.92 -5.05
CA ASN A 2 -5.58 4.25 -5.09
C ASN A 2 -4.07 4.18 -4.82
N VAL A 3 -3.29 3.62 -5.75
CA VAL A 3 -1.82 3.51 -5.69
C VAL A 3 -1.15 4.13 -6.92
N LEU A 4 0.18 4.27 -6.91
CA LEU A 4 0.94 4.71 -8.08
C LEU A 4 0.97 3.62 -9.17
N PRO A 5 1.06 3.97 -10.47
CA PRO A 5 1.09 2.97 -11.55
C PRO A 5 2.19 1.90 -11.37
N LYS A 6 3.37 2.30 -10.91
CA LYS A 6 4.50 1.38 -10.64
C LYS A 6 4.23 0.36 -9.52
N ASP A 7 3.26 0.65 -8.66
CA ASP A 7 2.95 -0.12 -7.45
C ASP A 7 1.70 -1.01 -7.64
N GLU A 8 1.05 -0.99 -8.81
CA GLU A 8 -0.22 -1.70 -9.06
C GLU A 8 -0.09 -3.22 -8.88
N ASP A 9 0.95 -3.83 -9.44
CA ASP A 9 1.20 -5.27 -9.34
C ASP A 9 1.44 -5.70 -7.88
N LEU A 10 2.19 -4.90 -7.14
CA LEU A 10 2.44 -5.15 -5.72
C LEU A 10 1.15 -4.98 -4.90
N ALA A 11 0.37 -3.93 -5.17
CA ALA A 11 -0.90 -3.69 -4.51
C ALA A 11 -1.89 -4.86 -4.76
N LEU A 12 -1.90 -5.43 -5.97
CA LEU A 12 -2.72 -6.59 -6.29
C LEU A 12 -2.27 -7.84 -5.51
N LYS A 13 -0.96 -8.09 -5.44
CA LYS A 13 -0.41 -9.19 -4.64
C LYS A 13 -0.76 -9.06 -3.16
N LEU A 14 -0.63 -7.86 -2.60
CA LEU A 14 -0.98 -7.58 -1.20
C LEU A 14 -2.48 -7.73 -0.95
N LYS A 15 -3.34 -7.25 -1.85
CA LYS A 15 -4.79 -7.46 -1.76
C LYS A 15 -5.14 -8.95 -1.76
N ASN A 16 -4.54 -9.73 -2.66
CA ASN A 16 -4.75 -11.17 -2.73
C ASN A 16 -4.25 -11.86 -1.45
N CYS A 17 -3.09 -11.44 -0.91
CA CYS A 17 -2.58 -11.90 0.39
C CYS A 17 -3.59 -11.65 1.51
N CYS A 18 -4.17 -10.44 1.60
CA CYS A 18 -5.18 -10.11 2.60
C CYS A 18 -6.38 -11.05 2.52
N GLN A 19 -6.93 -11.25 1.31
CA GLN A 19 -8.09 -12.12 1.10
C GLN A 19 -7.80 -13.57 1.48
N LEU A 20 -6.64 -14.10 1.07
CA LEU A 20 -6.23 -15.46 1.39
C LEU A 20 -6.01 -15.65 2.89
N SER A 21 -5.38 -14.67 3.55
CA SER A 21 -5.10 -14.73 4.98
C SER A 21 -6.40 -14.75 5.79
N LEU A 22 -7.36 -13.89 5.46
CA LEU A 22 -8.69 -13.91 6.10
C LEU A 22 -9.44 -15.23 5.87
N HIS A 23 -9.40 -15.76 4.64
CA HIS A 23 -10.02 -17.05 4.33
C HIS A 23 -9.40 -18.18 5.18
N ARG A 24 -8.07 -18.21 5.30
CA ARG A 24 -7.36 -19.21 6.11
C ARG A 24 -7.64 -19.03 7.61
N ALA A 25 -7.69 -17.79 8.10
CA ALA A 25 -8.03 -17.50 9.48
C ALA A 25 -9.43 -18.04 9.83
N LEU A 26 -10.42 -17.75 8.99
CA LEU A 26 -11.79 -18.25 9.18
C LEU A 26 -11.84 -19.77 9.13
N SER A 27 -11.17 -20.39 8.15
CA SER A 27 -11.12 -21.85 8.02
C SER A 27 -10.47 -22.53 9.23
N ALA A 28 -9.38 -21.96 9.76
CA ALA A 28 -8.72 -22.48 10.96
C ALA A 28 -9.63 -22.34 12.20
N ALA A 29 -10.30 -21.19 12.36
CA ALA A 29 -11.24 -20.96 13.46
C ALA A 29 -12.43 -21.93 13.43
N MET A 30 -12.97 -22.24 12.24
CA MET A 30 -14.03 -23.24 12.08
C MET A 30 -13.59 -24.67 12.44
N MET A 31 -12.28 -24.94 12.48
CA MET A 31 -11.70 -26.22 12.88
C MET A 31 -11.16 -26.19 14.33
N ASP A 32 -11.54 -25.20 15.12
CA ASP A 32 -11.08 -24.97 16.51
C ASP A 32 -9.54 -24.82 16.64
N ARG A 33 -8.86 -24.46 15.54
CA ARG A 33 -7.42 -24.19 15.49
C ARG A 33 -7.15 -22.69 15.70
N ILE A 34 -7.42 -22.22 16.91
CA ILE A 34 -7.40 -20.78 17.23
C ILE A 34 -6.00 -20.15 17.07
N ASP A 35 -4.94 -20.83 17.49
CA ASP A 35 -3.57 -20.32 17.31
C ASP A 35 -3.19 -20.13 15.83
N GLU A 36 -3.65 -21.04 14.96
CA GLU A 36 -3.45 -20.93 13.52
C GLU A 36 -4.27 -19.79 12.93
N ALA A 37 -5.52 -19.61 13.40
CA ALA A 37 -6.34 -18.48 13.01
C ALA A 37 -5.68 -17.15 13.37
N GLU A 38 -5.12 -17.03 14.58
CA GLU A 38 -4.40 -15.83 15.03
C GLU A 38 -3.19 -15.52 14.15
N ARG A 39 -2.41 -16.55 13.76
CA ARG A 39 -1.28 -16.37 12.84
C ARG A 39 -1.72 -15.80 11.49
N TRP A 40 -2.82 -16.30 10.93
CA TRP A 40 -3.35 -15.80 9.67
C TRP A 40 -3.92 -14.38 9.79
N VAL A 41 -4.49 -14.00 10.93
CA VAL A 41 -4.89 -12.62 11.20
C VAL A 41 -3.68 -11.69 11.22
N LYS A 42 -2.57 -12.08 11.87
CA LYS A 42 -1.32 -11.30 11.87
C LYS A 42 -0.75 -11.11 10.46
N GLU A 43 -0.83 -12.14 9.62
CA GLU A 43 -0.42 -12.05 8.21
C GLU A 43 -1.30 -11.08 7.42
N PHE A 44 -2.62 -11.10 7.65
CA PHE A 44 -3.54 -10.11 7.09
C PHE A 44 -3.16 -8.68 7.51
N GLU A 45 -2.88 -8.46 8.80
CA GLU A 45 -2.48 -7.13 9.31
C GLU A 45 -1.18 -6.63 8.67
N ARG A 46 -0.20 -7.52 8.44
CA ARG A 46 1.02 -7.19 7.70
C ARG A 46 0.68 -6.75 6.28
N CYS A 47 -0.03 -7.59 5.51
CA CYS A 47 -0.37 -7.29 4.12
C CYS A 47 -1.21 -6.02 3.99
N LYS A 48 -2.09 -5.74 4.96
CA LYS A 48 -2.84 -4.48 5.03
C LYS A 48 -1.92 -3.28 5.25
N ARG A 49 -0.98 -3.35 6.21
CA ARG A 49 -0.04 -2.26 6.49
C ARG A 49 0.79 -1.90 5.26
N ASP A 50 1.28 -2.90 4.55
CA ASP A 50 2.07 -2.70 3.34
C ASP A 50 1.20 -2.04 2.24
N LEU A 51 -0.06 -2.44 2.11
CA LEU A 51 -0.99 -1.84 1.15
C LEU A 51 -1.34 -0.39 1.51
N ASP A 52 -1.56 -0.10 2.79
CA ASP A 52 -1.81 1.24 3.30
C ASP A 52 -0.62 2.18 3.03
N GLU A 53 0.61 1.66 3.09
CA GLU A 53 1.81 2.42 2.73
C GLU A 53 1.84 2.79 1.24
N LEU A 54 1.45 1.89 0.33
CA LEU A 54 1.35 2.20 -1.11
C LEU A 54 0.32 3.31 -1.37
N ILE A 55 -0.81 3.26 -0.68
CA ILE A 55 -1.86 4.28 -0.78
C ILE A 55 -1.34 5.62 -0.25
N LYS A 56 -0.64 5.60 0.89
CA LYS A 56 -0.02 6.79 1.47
C LYS A 56 1.00 7.42 0.51
N ARG A 57 1.88 6.61 -0.08
CA ARG A 57 2.86 7.07 -1.09
C ARG A 57 2.20 7.74 -2.28
N LYS A 58 1.08 7.20 -2.79
CA LYS A 58 0.34 7.86 -3.86
C LYS A 58 -0.23 9.20 -3.41
N LYS A 59 -0.84 9.26 -2.21
CA LYS A 59 -1.40 10.50 -1.68
C LYS A 59 -0.34 11.60 -1.56
N GLU A 60 0.84 11.27 -1.05
CA GLU A 60 1.97 12.21 -0.95
C GLU A 60 2.45 12.66 -2.33
N HIS A 61 2.54 11.73 -3.29
CA HIS A 61 2.89 12.05 -4.66
C HIS A 61 1.89 13.03 -5.31
N ASP A 62 0.59 12.74 -5.21
CA ASP A 62 -0.47 13.57 -5.79
C ASP A 62 -0.44 14.99 -5.18
N GLN A 63 -0.19 15.11 -3.87
CA GLN A 63 -0.02 16.40 -3.19
C GLN A 63 1.21 17.19 -3.70
N LEU A 64 2.33 16.50 -3.94
CA LEU A 64 3.54 17.13 -4.49
C LEU A 64 3.32 17.60 -5.94
N VAL A 65 2.65 16.80 -6.76
CA VAL A 65 2.29 17.19 -8.13
C VAL A 65 1.43 18.45 -8.13
N GLN A 66 0.39 18.48 -7.30
CA GLN A 66 -0.49 19.64 -7.17
C GLN A 66 0.28 20.90 -6.71
N LEU A 67 1.23 20.75 -5.78
CA LEU A 67 2.07 21.87 -5.33
C LEU A 67 2.96 22.40 -6.45
N VAL A 68 3.58 21.51 -7.23
CA VAL A 68 4.43 21.90 -8.37
C VAL A 68 3.64 22.62 -9.44
N GLU A 69 2.44 22.15 -9.77
CA GLU A 69 1.53 22.83 -10.70
C GLU A 69 1.20 24.24 -10.21
N THR A 70 0.84 24.39 -8.93
CA THR A 70 0.56 25.69 -8.30
C THR A 70 1.75 26.66 -8.39
N MET A 71 2.97 26.15 -8.23
CA MET A 71 4.18 26.97 -8.30
C MET A 71 4.52 27.39 -9.73
N LYS A 72 4.31 26.50 -10.70
CA LYS A 72 4.46 26.80 -12.13
C LYS A 72 3.47 27.87 -12.59
N GLU A 73 2.23 27.82 -12.13
CA GLU A 73 1.23 28.87 -12.40
C GLU A 73 1.65 30.24 -11.87
N ARG A 74 2.45 30.26 -10.79
CA ARG A 74 3.02 31.48 -10.20
C ARG A 74 4.33 31.93 -10.86
N GLY A 75 4.72 31.29 -11.97
CA GLY A 75 5.95 31.60 -12.70
C GLY A 75 7.24 31.10 -12.04
N VAL A 76 7.13 30.18 -11.07
CA VAL A 76 8.29 29.57 -10.41
C VAL A 76 8.63 28.26 -11.13
N ASP A 77 9.83 28.17 -11.69
CA ASP A 77 10.32 26.94 -12.33
C ASP A 77 10.83 25.96 -11.27
N ILE A 78 10.06 24.88 -11.05
CA ILE A 78 10.36 23.83 -10.07
C ILE A 78 10.21 22.47 -10.76
N ALA A 79 11.21 21.61 -10.59
CA ALA A 79 11.19 20.22 -11.03
C ALA A 79 11.24 19.26 -9.82
N ILE A 80 10.50 18.16 -9.89
CA ILE A 80 10.57 17.08 -8.89
C ILE A 80 11.80 16.23 -9.20
N ILE A 81 12.79 16.24 -8.29
CA ILE A 81 13.94 15.33 -8.36
C ILE A 81 13.59 14.09 -7.53
N ILE A 82 13.30 12.97 -8.20
CA ILE A 82 13.11 11.68 -7.53
C ILE A 82 14.49 11.07 -7.30
N GLY A 83 15.08 11.35 -6.14
CA GLY A 83 16.30 10.67 -5.70
C GLY A 83 16.00 9.19 -5.41
N LYS A 84 16.68 8.26 -6.09
CA LYS A 84 16.76 6.88 -5.61
C LYS A 84 17.55 6.92 -4.30
N GLY A 85 16.88 6.75 -3.16
CA GLY A 85 17.56 6.46 -1.91
C GLY A 85 18.43 5.23 -2.11
N ASN A 86 19.71 5.33 -1.71
CA ASN A 86 20.71 4.29 -1.86
C ASN A 86 20.18 2.93 -1.38
N GLU A 87 20.47 1.91 -2.19
CA GLU A 87 20.32 0.48 -1.87
C GLU A 87 21.06 0.08 -0.60
#